data_AF-A0A813IQZ2-F1
#
_entry.id   AF-A0A813IQZ2-F1
#
_cell.length_a   1.000
_cell.length_b   1.000
_cell.length_c   1.000
_cell.angle_alpha   90.00
_cell.angle_beta   90.00
_cell.angle_gamma   90.00
#
_symmetry.space_group_name_H-M   'P 1'
#
loop_
_entity.id
_entity.type
_entity.pdbx_description
1 polymer ?
#
loop_
_entity_poly.entity_id
_entity_poly.type
_entity_poly.pdbx_seq_one_letter_code
_entity_poly.pdbx_strand_id
1 'polypeptide(L)'
;MFCSCLGKQAPYSENDSQEDPSEGFGPSKLGVRTTVDEPLSASQAIEVLQAGNRRFVQGDAKAGGFDQRARRALASRGQRPVATVIGCADSRCPVEQLFDARPGDIFVLRTAGNTCTHAEGSMVGSVEYSVAVLETKMILVLGHTGCGAIMGATKLFLERSAQKYIEATCQKDAQETTDQSTEGSESDKSRSTLLGLLDALVPVAEQACVSLERAAALRRSQRTP
;
A
#
# COMPACT_ATOMS: atom_id res chain seq x y z
N MET A 1 -14.70 20.08 5.77
CA MET A 1 -13.87 19.97 6.98
C MET A 1 -12.42 19.83 6.51
N PHE A 2 -11.53 20.78 6.82
CA PHE A 2 -10.11 20.70 6.49
C PHE A 2 -9.30 20.43 7.76
N CYS A 3 -8.34 19.52 7.70
CA CYS A 3 -7.44 19.23 8.82
C CYS A 3 -6.45 20.39 9.00
N SER A 4 -6.66 21.24 10.01
CA SER A 4 -5.80 22.40 10.30
C SER A 4 -4.50 22.05 11.03
N CYS A 5 -4.21 20.77 11.27
CA CYS A 5 -3.05 20.31 12.03
C CYS A 5 -1.69 20.66 11.38
N LEU A 6 -1.69 21.10 10.12
CA LEU A 6 -0.50 21.50 9.37
C LEU A 6 -0.23 23.03 9.43
N GLY A 7 -1.02 23.79 10.20
CA GLY A 7 -0.92 25.25 10.28
C GLY A 7 0.16 25.74 11.26
N LYS A 8 1.20 26.38 10.69
CA LYS A 8 2.32 27.11 11.32
C LYS A 8 3.30 26.27 12.14
N GLN A 9 4.49 26.09 11.57
CA GLN A 9 5.70 25.62 12.24
C GLN A 9 5.94 26.44 13.51
N ALA A 10 5.79 25.83 14.68
CA ALA A 10 6.28 26.39 15.94
C ALA A 10 7.74 25.91 16.14
N PRO A 11 8.66 26.79 16.60
CA PRO A 11 10.03 26.39 16.87
C PRO A 11 10.08 25.35 17.99
N TYR A 12 10.77 24.24 17.71
CA TYR A 12 10.96 23.12 18.63
C TYR A 12 12.14 23.41 19.57
N SER A 13 11.97 23.24 20.88
CA SER A 13 13.04 23.27 21.88
C SER A 13 13.61 21.87 22.14
N GLU A 14 14.94 21.74 22.18
CA GLU A 14 15.67 20.47 22.16
C GLU A 14 15.55 19.56 23.40
N ASN A 15 14.84 19.96 24.47
CA ASN A 15 14.97 19.35 25.80
C ASN A 15 13.92 18.31 26.23
N ASP A 16 13.12 17.72 25.34
CA ASP A 16 12.19 16.65 25.72
C ASP A 16 12.83 15.25 25.58
N SER A 17 13.81 14.93 26.42
CA SER A 17 14.31 13.56 26.58
C SER A 17 13.42 12.81 27.56
N GLN A 18 12.35 12.19 27.07
CA GLN A 18 11.61 11.14 27.78
C GLN A 18 11.32 9.98 26.83
N GLU A 19 11.31 8.79 27.43
CA GLU A 19 11.45 7.44 26.90
C GLU A 19 10.81 7.15 25.53
N ASP A 20 11.55 6.39 24.73
CA ASP A 20 11.27 6.04 23.33
C ASP A 20 10.08 5.08 23.21
N PRO A 21 8.90 5.54 22.74
CA PRO A 21 7.75 4.66 22.53
C PRO A 21 7.82 3.90 21.20
N SER A 22 8.91 4.01 20.43
CA SER A 22 9.05 3.41 19.10
C SER A 22 9.39 1.91 19.12
N GLU A 23 8.90 1.16 20.12
CA GLU A 23 9.00 -0.29 20.15
C GLU A 23 8.24 -0.91 18.98
N GLY A 24 8.91 -1.04 17.83
CA GLY A 24 8.39 -1.78 16.68
C GLY A 24 8.79 -1.23 15.33
N PHE A 25 8.99 0.09 15.19
CA PHE A 25 9.27 0.76 13.90
C PHE A 25 10.71 1.28 13.73
N GLY A 26 11.59 0.89 14.66
CA GLY A 26 13.00 1.29 14.71
C GLY A 26 13.22 2.56 15.54
N PRO A 27 14.47 2.87 15.90
CA PRO A 27 14.76 3.97 16.82
C PRO A 27 14.28 5.30 16.24
N SER A 28 13.45 6.00 17.00
CA SER A 28 13.04 7.37 16.67
C SER A 28 13.53 8.33 17.75
N LYS A 29 14.23 9.39 17.33
CA LYS A 29 14.70 10.43 18.25
C LYS A 29 13.56 11.24 18.89
N LEU A 30 12.37 11.22 18.28
CA LEU A 30 11.21 12.03 18.67
C LEU A 30 9.98 11.18 19.06
N GLY A 31 10.16 9.85 19.15
CA GLY A 31 9.09 8.89 19.37
C GLY A 31 8.14 8.69 18.19
N VAL A 32 8.34 9.36 17.06
CA VAL A 32 7.69 9.11 15.75
C VAL A 32 8.70 9.31 14.64
N ARG A 33 8.60 8.53 13.56
CA ARG A 33 9.59 8.62 12.49
C ARG A 33 9.48 9.89 11.66
N THR A 34 10.51 10.71 11.70
CA THR A 34 10.60 11.98 10.96
C THR A 34 11.85 12.03 10.11
N THR A 35 12.05 13.12 9.37
CA THR A 35 13.22 13.26 8.48
C THR A 35 14.57 13.24 9.21
N VAL A 36 14.59 13.39 10.54
CA VAL A 36 15.79 13.26 11.38
C VAL A 36 16.27 11.82 11.55
N ASP A 37 15.41 10.86 11.22
CA ASP A 37 15.65 9.42 11.30
C ASP A 37 16.09 8.89 9.91
N GLU A 38 17.04 7.96 9.92
CA GLU A 38 17.59 7.37 8.70
C GLU A 38 16.60 6.42 8.02
N PRO A 39 16.55 6.38 6.67
CA PRO A 39 15.69 5.45 5.95
C PRO A 39 16.09 3.98 6.17
N LEU A 40 15.14 3.13 6.54
CA LEU A 40 15.35 1.70 6.71
C LEU A 40 15.67 1.00 5.39
N SER A 41 16.34 -0.15 5.46
CA SER A 41 16.42 -1.07 4.32
C SER A 41 15.08 -1.76 4.09
N ALA A 42 14.88 -2.33 2.91
CA ALA A 42 13.68 -3.11 2.62
C ALA A 42 13.53 -4.32 3.56
N SER A 43 14.64 -4.99 3.90
CA SER A 43 14.63 -6.13 4.84
C SER A 43 14.21 -5.71 6.26
N GLN A 44 14.75 -4.61 6.77
CA GLN A 44 14.37 -4.06 8.08
C GLN A 44 12.90 -3.65 8.10
N ALA A 45 12.39 -3.04 7.02
CA ALA A 45 10.99 -2.67 6.91
C ALA A 45 10.06 -3.90 6.95
N ILE A 46 10.43 -5.01 6.29
CA ILE A 46 9.69 -6.28 6.35
C ILE A 46 9.63 -6.79 7.79
N GLU A 47 10.76 -6.82 8.49
CA GLU A 47 10.86 -7.31 9.87
C GLU A 47 9.97 -6.50 10.82
N VAL A 48 10.02 -5.18 10.70
CA VAL A 48 9.18 -4.22 11.44
C VAL A 48 7.69 -4.50 11.22
N LEU A 49 7.25 -4.59 9.96
CA LEU A 49 5.85 -4.83 9.63
C LEU A 49 5.38 -6.21 10.11
N GLN A 50 6.20 -7.25 9.94
CA GLN A 50 5.88 -8.58 10.45
C GLN A 50 5.79 -8.61 11.99
N ALA A 51 6.66 -7.88 12.69
CA ALA A 51 6.61 -7.76 14.13
C ALA A 51 5.33 -7.05 14.60
N GLY A 52 4.96 -5.95 13.95
CA GLY A 52 3.71 -5.24 14.20
C GLY A 52 2.47 -6.09 13.95
N ASN A 53 2.47 -6.86 12.85
CA ASN A 53 1.37 -7.78 12.56
C ASN A 53 1.25 -8.91 13.59
N ARG A 54 2.37 -9.47 14.07
CA ARG A 54 2.33 -10.44 15.17
C ARG A 54 1.67 -9.86 16.42
N ARG A 55 2.00 -8.61 16.80
CA ARG A 55 1.37 -7.92 17.93
C ARG A 55 -0.13 -7.72 17.74
N PHE A 56 -0.54 -7.29 16.55
CA PHE A 56 -1.97 -7.15 16.21
C PHE A 56 -2.73 -8.49 16.37
N VAL A 57 -2.19 -9.58 15.81
CA VAL A 57 -2.82 -10.91 15.88
C VAL A 57 -2.91 -11.41 17.32
N GLN A 58 -1.92 -11.08 18.16
CA GLN A 58 -1.88 -11.47 19.57
C GLN A 58 -2.73 -10.58 20.49
N GLY A 59 -3.24 -9.45 19.99
CA GLY A 59 -3.93 -8.45 20.80
C GLY A 59 -3.01 -7.66 21.73
N ASP A 60 -1.69 -7.69 21.49
CA ASP A 60 -0.66 -6.99 22.28
C ASP A 60 -0.19 -5.73 21.54
N ALA A 61 -1.16 -4.89 21.12
CA ALA A 61 -0.87 -3.65 20.41
C ALA A 61 -0.09 -2.69 21.32
N LYS A 62 1.07 -2.24 20.83
CA LYS A 62 1.98 -1.36 21.57
C LYS A 62 1.99 0.06 21.04
N ALA A 63 1.41 0.30 19.86
CA ALA A 63 1.27 1.63 19.31
C ALA A 63 0.49 2.52 20.28
N GLY A 64 1.22 3.35 21.03
CA GLY A 64 0.65 4.32 21.94
C GLY A 64 -0.14 5.40 21.19
N GLY A 65 -0.83 6.24 21.96
CA GLY A 65 -1.66 7.32 21.41
C GLY A 65 -0.91 8.28 20.48
N PHE A 66 -1.65 8.92 19.58
CA PHE A 66 -1.16 9.99 18.73
C PHE A 66 -1.37 11.36 19.41
N ASP A 67 -0.40 11.71 20.26
CA ASP A 67 -0.47 12.90 21.10
C ASP A 67 -0.13 14.22 20.34
N GLN A 68 -0.12 15.33 21.06
CA GLN A 68 0.19 16.64 20.47
C GLN A 68 1.68 16.78 20.08
N ARG A 69 2.59 16.09 20.78
CA ARG A 69 4.03 16.13 20.53
C ARG A 69 4.35 15.45 19.20
N ALA A 70 3.85 14.24 19.00
CA ALA A 70 3.95 13.49 17.75
C ALA A 70 3.39 14.30 16.56
N ARG A 71 2.22 14.92 16.73
CA ARG A 71 1.62 15.80 15.72
C ARG A 71 2.53 16.96 15.33
N ARG A 72 3.08 17.67 16.31
CA ARG A 72 4.00 18.80 16.06
C ARG A 72 5.30 18.34 15.39
N ALA A 73 5.84 17.18 15.80
CA ALA A 73 7.04 16.61 15.20
C ALA A 73 6.80 16.32 13.70
N LEU A 74 5.73 15.60 13.34
CA LEU A 74 5.42 15.31 11.94
C LEU A 74 5.12 16.58 11.13
N ALA A 75 4.43 17.56 11.70
CA ALA A 75 4.10 18.80 11.01
C ALA A 75 5.33 19.70 10.74
N SER A 76 6.29 19.74 11.68
CA SER A 76 7.46 20.61 11.58
C SER A 76 8.68 19.95 10.93
N ARG A 77 8.83 18.62 11.05
CA ARG A 77 9.99 17.87 10.56
C ARG A 77 9.66 16.94 9.40
N GLY A 78 8.39 16.82 9.01
CA GLY A 78 7.96 15.84 8.01
C GLY A 78 7.98 14.41 8.55
N GLN A 79 7.50 13.49 7.72
CA GLN A 79 7.42 12.06 8.04
C GLN A 79 8.54 11.26 7.35
N ARG A 80 8.97 10.15 7.97
CA ARG A 80 9.92 9.18 7.38
C ARG A 80 9.39 7.75 7.56
N PRO A 81 8.38 7.35 6.77
CA PRO A 81 7.76 6.05 6.89
C PRO A 81 8.75 4.92 6.58
N VAL A 82 8.59 3.76 7.22
CA VAL A 82 9.42 2.58 6.97
C VAL A 82 9.06 1.90 5.65
N ALA A 83 7.80 2.00 5.25
CA ALA A 83 7.26 1.37 4.05
C ALA A 83 6.07 2.14 3.49
N THR A 84 5.85 1.95 2.20
CA THR A 84 4.60 2.30 1.52
C THR A 84 3.71 1.08 1.47
N VAL A 85 2.46 1.21 1.90
CA VAL A 85 1.49 0.11 1.89
C VAL A 85 0.33 0.47 0.98
N ILE A 86 0.12 -0.35 -0.04
CA ILE A 86 -1.05 -0.29 -0.94
C ILE A 86 -2.06 -1.30 -0.43
N GLY A 87 -3.19 -0.81 0.08
CA GLY A 87 -4.24 -1.64 0.67
C GLY A 87 -5.61 -1.38 0.06
N CYS A 88 -6.58 -2.20 0.46
CA CYS A 88 -7.96 -1.98 0.04
C CYS A 88 -8.63 -0.87 0.88
N ALA A 89 -9.56 -0.12 0.31
CA ALA A 89 -10.42 0.83 1.01
C ALA A 89 -11.41 0.17 2.00
N ASP A 90 -11.45 -1.17 2.07
CA ASP A 90 -12.30 -1.92 2.99
C ASP A 90 -12.02 -1.58 4.47
N SER A 91 -13.01 -1.03 5.17
CA SER A 91 -12.86 -0.55 6.55
C SER A 91 -12.50 -1.65 7.56
N ARG A 92 -12.73 -2.93 7.22
CA ARG A 92 -12.34 -4.08 8.05
C ARG A 92 -10.84 -4.37 8.01
N CYS A 93 -10.10 -3.70 7.12
CA CYS A 93 -8.66 -3.80 6.97
C CYS A 93 -7.99 -2.45 7.34
N PRO A 94 -7.96 -2.07 8.63
CA PRO A 94 -7.29 -0.86 9.10
C PRO A 94 -5.77 -1.06 9.09
N VAL A 95 -5.12 -0.65 7.98
CA VAL A 95 -3.71 -0.94 7.69
C VAL A 95 -2.76 -0.55 8.83
N GLU A 96 -2.96 0.64 9.42
CA GLU A 96 -2.14 1.12 10.53
C GLU A 96 -2.27 0.21 11.76
N GLN A 97 -3.48 -0.25 12.08
CA GLN A 97 -3.70 -1.16 13.20
C GLN A 97 -3.14 -2.55 12.92
N LEU A 98 -3.28 -3.05 11.68
CA LEU A 98 -2.75 -4.36 11.28
C LEU A 98 -1.25 -4.50 11.44
N PHE A 99 -0.52 -3.39 11.37
CA PHE A 99 0.93 -3.34 11.56
C PHE A 99 1.33 -2.68 12.87
N ASP A 100 0.39 -2.40 13.77
CA ASP A 100 0.66 -1.69 15.02
C ASP A 100 1.48 -0.40 14.80
N ALA A 101 1.13 0.34 13.74
CA ALA A 101 1.81 1.53 13.25
C ALA A 101 1.15 2.81 13.77
N ARG A 102 1.95 3.84 14.01
CA ARG A 102 1.46 5.18 14.35
C ARG A 102 1.47 6.07 13.10
N PRO A 103 0.76 7.22 13.13
CA PRO A 103 0.84 8.18 12.03
C PRO A 103 2.30 8.57 11.74
N GLY A 104 2.69 8.51 10.47
CA GLY A 104 4.06 8.78 10.02
C GLY A 104 4.97 7.55 9.92
N ASP A 105 4.61 6.42 10.54
CA ASP A 105 5.43 5.20 10.51
C ASP A 105 5.28 4.42 9.19
N ILE A 106 4.08 4.44 8.59
CA ILE A 106 3.80 3.84 7.28
C ILE A 106 3.07 4.84 6.39
N PHE A 107 3.34 4.79 5.08
CA PHE A 107 2.65 5.61 4.09
C PHE A 107 1.58 4.77 3.39
N VAL A 108 0.32 5.02 3.70
CA VAL A 108 -0.78 4.15 3.29
C VAL A 108 -1.53 4.74 2.09
N LEU A 109 -1.70 3.95 1.04
CA LEU A 109 -2.51 4.24 -0.13
C LEU A 109 -3.65 3.22 -0.20
N ARG A 110 -4.89 3.69 -0.33
CA ARG A 110 -6.08 2.81 -0.30
C ARG A 110 -7.04 3.10 -1.42
N THR A 111 -7.38 2.06 -2.18
CA THR A 111 -8.42 2.05 -3.23
C THR A 111 -9.27 0.80 -3.11
N ALA A 112 -10.49 0.81 -3.65
CA ALA A 112 -11.33 -0.39 -3.66
C ALA A 112 -10.62 -1.51 -4.46
N GLY A 113 -10.40 -2.67 -3.84
CA GLY A 113 -9.68 -3.77 -4.47
C GLY A 113 -8.17 -3.57 -4.61
N ASN A 114 -7.59 -2.58 -3.89
CA ASN A 114 -6.15 -2.30 -3.87
C ASN A 114 -5.53 -2.19 -5.27
N THR A 115 -6.27 -1.55 -6.19
CA THR A 115 -5.87 -1.37 -7.59
C THR A 115 -4.96 -0.16 -7.74
N CYS A 116 -4.00 -0.28 -8.65
CA CYS A 116 -3.10 0.78 -9.06
C CYS A 116 -3.09 0.87 -10.59
N THR A 117 -4.16 1.40 -11.16
CA THR A 117 -4.28 1.49 -12.62
C THR A 117 -3.56 2.75 -13.14
N HIS A 118 -2.98 2.69 -14.34
CA HIS A 118 -2.38 3.86 -14.99
C HIS A 118 -3.39 4.98 -15.29
N ALA A 119 -4.67 4.62 -15.44
CA ALA A 119 -5.75 5.59 -15.68
C ALA A 119 -6.00 6.49 -14.45
N GLU A 120 -5.71 6.01 -13.26
CA GLU A 120 -5.91 6.71 -11.97
C GLU A 120 -4.60 7.34 -11.48
N GLY A 121 -3.87 8.07 -12.33
CA GLY A 121 -2.50 8.57 -12.10
C GLY A 121 -2.16 9.15 -10.71
N SER A 122 -3.16 9.47 -9.88
CA SER A 122 -3.06 9.71 -8.45
C SER A 122 -2.36 8.60 -7.64
N MET A 123 -2.65 7.31 -7.86
CA MET A 123 -2.02 6.22 -7.06
C MET A 123 -0.54 6.06 -7.41
N VAL A 124 -0.26 6.04 -8.71
CA VAL A 124 1.11 6.03 -9.26
C VAL A 124 1.92 7.20 -8.71
N GLY A 125 1.44 8.43 -8.87
CA GLY A 125 2.15 9.62 -8.37
C GLY A 125 2.37 9.61 -6.85
N SER A 126 1.46 9.01 -6.08
CA SER A 126 1.64 8.84 -4.64
C SER A 126 2.73 7.83 -4.29
N VAL A 127 2.85 6.74 -5.07
CA VAL A 127 3.98 5.80 -4.93
C VAL A 127 5.28 6.48 -5.32
N GLU A 128 5.33 7.24 -6.42
CA GLU A 128 6.53 7.98 -6.82
C GLU A 128 6.97 8.95 -5.71
N TYR A 129 6.02 9.69 -5.12
CA TYR A 129 6.26 10.59 -4.00
C TYR A 129 6.83 9.84 -2.79
N SER A 130 6.28 8.67 -2.47
CA SER A 130 6.74 7.87 -1.33
C SER A 130 8.18 7.37 -1.47
N VAL A 131 8.61 7.09 -2.69
CA VAL A 131 9.96 6.61 -2.99
C VAL A 131 10.93 7.79 -3.10
N ALA A 132 10.56 8.81 -3.88
CA ALA A 132 11.44 9.91 -4.22
C ALA A 132 11.57 10.95 -3.10
N VAL A 133 10.49 11.21 -2.36
CA VAL A 133 10.43 12.27 -1.33
C VAL A 133 10.48 11.69 0.07
N LEU A 134 9.67 10.65 0.36
CA LEU A 134 9.63 10.06 1.71
C LEU A 134 10.72 9.02 1.94
N GLU A 135 11.41 8.60 0.88
CA GLU A 135 12.55 7.67 0.90
C GLU A 135 12.22 6.26 1.43
N THR A 136 10.97 5.84 1.25
CA THR A 136 10.58 4.45 1.52
C THR A 136 11.31 3.51 0.58
N LYS A 137 11.89 2.43 1.12
CA LYS A 137 12.62 1.41 0.34
C LYS A 137 11.82 0.13 0.12
N MET A 138 10.63 0.05 0.71
CA MET A 138 9.73 -1.10 0.64
C MET A 138 8.33 -0.64 0.24
N ILE A 139 7.77 -1.29 -0.78
CA ILE A 139 6.37 -1.17 -1.15
C ILE A 139 5.72 -2.53 -0.87
N LEU A 140 4.68 -2.52 -0.03
CA LEU A 140 3.88 -3.69 0.30
C LEU A 140 2.51 -3.56 -0.36
N VAL A 141 2.10 -4.58 -1.10
CA VAL A 141 0.71 -4.67 -1.57
C VAL A 141 -0.05 -5.68 -0.72
N LEU A 142 -1.05 -5.18 -0.01
CA LEU A 142 -1.81 -5.92 0.98
C LEU A 142 -3.21 -6.24 0.44
N GLY A 143 -3.39 -7.49 0.02
CA GLY A 143 -4.70 -8.06 -0.23
C GLY A 143 -5.41 -8.44 1.07
N HIS A 144 -6.74 -8.59 1.02
CA HIS A 144 -7.51 -9.14 2.12
C HIS A 144 -8.59 -10.11 1.63
N THR A 145 -8.92 -11.08 2.48
CA THR A 145 -9.96 -12.07 2.19
C THR A 145 -11.33 -11.40 2.13
N GLY A 146 -12.23 -11.93 1.29
CA GLY A 146 -13.61 -11.45 1.19
C GLY A 146 -13.73 -10.01 0.68
N CYS A 147 -12.81 -9.58 -0.20
CA CYS A 147 -12.82 -8.26 -0.80
C CYS A 147 -14.04 -8.07 -1.72
N GLY A 148 -14.95 -7.17 -1.34
CA GLY A 148 -16.17 -6.90 -2.11
C GLY A 148 -15.90 -6.41 -3.53
N ALA A 149 -14.86 -5.58 -3.71
CA ALA A 149 -14.47 -5.06 -5.02
C ALA A 149 -13.98 -6.17 -5.96
N ILE A 150 -13.09 -7.04 -5.48
CA ILE A 150 -12.59 -8.17 -6.25
C ILE A 150 -13.71 -9.17 -6.54
N MET A 151 -14.52 -9.53 -5.55
CA MET A 151 -15.66 -10.45 -5.76
C MET A 151 -16.65 -9.91 -6.79
N GLY A 152 -16.99 -8.61 -6.73
CA GLY A 152 -17.85 -7.95 -7.70
C GLY A 152 -17.26 -7.95 -9.10
N ALA A 153 -15.98 -7.62 -9.23
CA ALA A 153 -15.26 -7.64 -10.50
C ALA A 153 -15.20 -9.05 -11.10
N THR A 154 -14.88 -10.08 -10.29
CA THR A 154 -14.84 -11.47 -10.73
C THR A 154 -16.21 -11.96 -11.19
N LYS A 155 -17.28 -11.63 -10.46
CA LYS A 155 -18.65 -12.00 -10.85
C LYS A 155 -19.00 -11.43 -12.22
N LEU A 156 -18.82 -10.13 -12.42
CA LEU A 156 -19.11 -9.47 -13.70
C LEU A 156 -18.23 -10.00 -14.84
N PHE A 157 -16.96 -10.28 -14.57
CA PHE A 157 -16.05 -10.85 -15.56
C PHE A 157 -16.51 -12.24 -16.02
N LEU A 158 -16.92 -13.10 -15.08
CA LEU A 158 -17.40 -14.44 -15.39
C LEU A 158 -18.74 -14.40 -16.13
N GLU A 159 -19.68 -13.55 -15.71
CA GLU A 159 -20.96 -13.34 -16.41
C GLU A 159 -20.73 -12.87 -17.86
N ARG A 160 -19.84 -11.89 -18.07
CA ARG A 160 -19.51 -11.38 -19.40
C ARG A 160 -18.75 -12.40 -20.25
N SER A 161 -17.89 -13.20 -19.65
CA SER A 161 -17.15 -14.26 -20.34
C SER A 161 -18.07 -15.40 -20.76
N ALA A 162 -19.01 -15.79 -19.88
CA ALA A 162 -20.06 -16.74 -20.21
C ALA A 162 -20.95 -16.21 -21.33
N GLN A 163 -21.30 -14.92 -21.31
CA GLN A 163 -22.10 -14.30 -22.37
C GLN A 163 -21.37 -14.25 -23.72
N LYS A 164 -20.07 -13.90 -23.73
CA LYS A 164 -19.23 -13.99 -24.94
C LYS A 164 -19.11 -15.43 -25.44
N TYR A 165 -19.00 -16.40 -24.54
CA TYR A 165 -18.96 -17.81 -24.91
C TYR A 165 -20.28 -18.26 -25.52
N ILE A 166 -21.42 -17.88 -24.93
CA ILE A 166 -22.75 -18.15 -25.48
C ILE A 166 -22.93 -17.44 -26.83
N GLU A 167 -22.51 -16.20 -27.00
CA GLU A 167 -22.57 -15.50 -28.29
C GLU A 167 -21.70 -16.19 -29.35
N ALA A 168 -20.49 -16.61 -28.98
CA ALA A 168 -19.60 -17.35 -29.87
C ALA A 168 -20.14 -18.74 -30.22
N THR A 169 -20.75 -19.44 -29.27
CA THR A 169 -21.35 -20.76 -29.48
C THR A 169 -22.69 -20.66 -30.19
N CYS A 170 -23.55 -19.68 -29.93
CA CYS A 170 -24.80 -19.49 -30.68
C CYS A 170 -24.54 -19.02 -32.13
N GLN A 171 -23.47 -18.26 -32.38
CA GLN A 171 -23.02 -17.98 -33.75
C GLN A 171 -22.47 -19.23 -34.43
N LYS A 172 -21.85 -20.14 -33.67
CA LYS A 172 -21.44 -21.46 -34.15
C LYS A 172 -22.62 -22.41 -34.34
N ASP A 173 -23.61 -22.46 -33.46
CA ASP A 173 -24.80 -23.32 -33.55
C ASP A 173 -25.77 -22.84 -34.66
N ALA A 174 -25.73 -21.55 -35.02
CA ALA A 174 -26.34 -21.06 -36.25
C ALA A 174 -25.62 -21.57 -37.52
N GLN A 175 -24.38 -22.06 -37.39
CA GLN A 175 -23.57 -22.69 -38.43
C GLN A 175 -23.37 -24.22 -38.25
N GLU A 176 -23.63 -24.77 -37.05
CA GLU A 176 -23.39 -26.14 -36.61
C GLU A 176 -24.59 -26.64 -35.81
N THR A 177 -25.69 -26.95 -36.50
CA THR A 177 -26.64 -27.97 -36.04
C THR A 177 -26.00 -29.37 -36.13
N THR A 178 -24.83 -29.58 -35.54
CA THR A 178 -24.15 -30.89 -35.43
C THR A 178 -23.21 -30.94 -34.21
N ASP A 179 -23.63 -31.74 -33.22
CA ASP A 179 -22.85 -32.49 -32.22
C ASP A 179 -22.16 -31.83 -31.00
N GLN A 180 -22.87 -31.95 -29.86
CA GLN A 180 -22.49 -32.52 -28.54
C GLN A 180 -21.18 -32.11 -27.80
N SER A 181 -21.40 -31.27 -26.77
CA SER A 181 -20.98 -31.34 -25.34
C SER A 181 -19.54 -31.66 -24.89
N THR A 182 -18.96 -30.81 -24.03
CA THR A 182 -18.14 -31.21 -22.85
C THR A 182 -17.99 -30.08 -21.80
N GLU A 183 -17.92 -30.45 -20.51
CA GLU A 183 -17.89 -29.60 -19.30
C GLU A 183 -16.47 -29.19 -18.84
N GLY A 184 -16.33 -28.03 -18.17
CA GLY A 184 -15.05 -27.50 -17.63
C GLY A 184 -15.09 -27.17 -16.13
N SER A 185 -14.05 -27.62 -15.40
CA SER A 185 -13.97 -27.75 -13.93
C SER A 185 -13.52 -26.51 -13.13
N GLU A 186 -13.80 -26.50 -11.81
CA GLU A 186 -13.69 -25.36 -10.87
C GLU A 186 -12.27 -24.85 -10.51
N SER A 187 -11.20 -25.54 -10.90
CA SER A 187 -9.82 -25.21 -10.43
C SER A 187 -9.21 -23.94 -11.07
N ASP A 188 -9.83 -23.40 -12.12
CA ASP A 188 -9.35 -22.21 -12.84
C ASP A 188 -9.74 -20.88 -12.17
N LYS A 189 -10.69 -20.90 -11.23
CA LYS A 189 -11.23 -19.68 -10.59
C LYS A 189 -10.20 -18.95 -9.71
N SER A 190 -9.32 -19.68 -9.01
CA SER A 190 -8.29 -19.09 -8.14
C SER A 190 -7.07 -18.58 -8.92
N ARG A 191 -6.76 -19.17 -10.08
CA ARG A 191 -5.63 -18.76 -10.93
C ARG A 191 -5.87 -17.42 -11.62
N SER A 192 -7.11 -17.14 -12.03
CA SER A 192 -7.46 -15.87 -12.70
C SER A 192 -7.44 -14.67 -11.74
N THR A 193 -7.81 -14.87 -10.46
CA THR A 193 -7.71 -13.82 -9.43
C THR A 193 -6.26 -13.44 -9.15
N LEU A 194 -5.35 -14.44 -9.12
CA LEU A 194 -3.92 -14.18 -8.98
C LEU A 194 -3.34 -13.47 -10.21
N LEU A 195 -3.75 -13.82 -11.43
CA LEU A 195 -3.33 -13.12 -12.64
C LEU A 195 -3.78 -11.65 -12.65
N GLY A 196 -5.03 -11.36 -12.28
CA GLY A 196 -5.53 -9.98 -12.20
C GLY A 196 -4.84 -9.14 -11.13
N LEU A 197 -4.40 -9.77 -10.03
CA LEU A 197 -3.56 -9.11 -9.02
C LEU A 197 -2.16 -8.82 -9.59
N LEU A 198 -1.57 -9.76 -10.31
CA LEU A 198 -0.28 -9.58 -10.97
C LEU A 198 -0.33 -8.46 -12.02
N ASP A 199 -1.39 -8.37 -12.83
CA ASP A 199 -1.57 -7.29 -13.81
C ASP A 199 -1.76 -5.90 -13.17
N ALA A 200 -2.28 -5.83 -11.95
CA ALA A 200 -2.35 -4.58 -11.18
C ALA A 200 -1.01 -4.24 -10.48
N LEU A 201 -0.17 -5.24 -10.23
CA LEU A 201 1.11 -5.12 -9.54
C LEU A 201 2.28 -4.82 -10.48
N VAL A 202 2.26 -5.33 -11.70
CA VAL A 202 3.29 -5.10 -12.72
C VAL A 202 3.49 -3.59 -12.98
N PRO A 203 2.42 -2.80 -13.22
CA PRO A 203 2.50 -1.33 -13.29
C PRO A 203 3.17 -0.68 -12.07
N VAL A 204 2.88 -1.18 -10.87
CA VAL A 204 3.42 -0.64 -9.62
C VAL A 204 4.91 -0.93 -9.52
N ALA A 205 5.32 -2.15 -9.83
CA ALA A 205 6.73 -2.57 -9.78
C ALA A 205 7.57 -1.83 -10.84
N GLU A 206 7.09 -1.74 -12.07
CA GLU A 206 7.75 -1.00 -13.16
C GLU A 206 7.89 0.49 -12.80
N GLN A 207 6.81 1.11 -12.32
CA GLN A 207 6.85 2.52 -11.94
C GLN A 207 7.72 2.77 -10.71
N ALA A 208 7.73 1.86 -9.74
CA ALA A 208 8.61 1.95 -8.58
C ALA A 208 10.09 1.93 -9.00
N CYS A 209 10.48 1.07 -9.95
CA CYS A 209 11.82 1.06 -10.53
C CYS A 209 12.16 2.40 -11.21
N VAL A 210 11.27 2.91 -12.06
CA VAL A 210 11.45 4.22 -12.72
C VAL A 210 11.57 5.35 -11.70
N SER A 211 10.79 5.30 -10.62
CA SER A 211 10.82 6.28 -9.53
C SER A 211 12.12 6.21 -8.75
N LEU A 212 12.62 5.01 -8.47
CA LEU A 212 13.92 4.81 -7.82
C LEU A 212 15.06 5.36 -8.67
N GLU A 213 15.03 5.14 -9.98
CA GLU A 213 16.03 5.67 -10.92
C GLU A 213 15.97 7.20 -11.00
N ARG A 214 14.77 7.78 -11.10
CA ARG A 214 14.57 9.24 -11.07
C ARG A 214 15.02 9.85 -9.75
N ALA A 215 14.69 9.22 -8.62
CA ALA A 215 15.13 9.65 -7.30
C ALA A 215 16.66 9.57 -7.16
N ALA A 216 17.28 8.50 -7.66
CA ALA A 216 18.73 8.37 -7.70
C ALA A 216 19.38 9.45 -8.58
N ALA A 217 18.78 9.80 -9.72
CA ALA A 217 19.24 10.87 -10.60
C ALA A 217 19.15 12.25 -9.92
N LEU A 218 18.02 12.56 -9.27
CA LEU A 218 17.83 13.80 -8.51
C LEU A 218 18.84 13.93 -7.36
N ARG A 219 19.13 12.84 -6.65
CA ARG A 219 20.15 12.83 -5.58
C ARG A 219 21.56 13.08 -6.12
N ARG A 220 21.88 12.57 -7.32
CA ARG A 220 23.17 12.85 -7.98
C ARG A 220 23.30 14.32 -8.37
N SER A 221 22.22 14.94 -8.87
CA SER A 221 22.23 16.37 -9.23
C SER A 221 22.27 17.31 -8.03
N GLN A 222 21.83 16.88 -6.84
CA GLN A 222 21.89 17.68 -5.61
C GLN A 222 23.21 17.51 -4.83
N ARG A 223 24.10 16.60 -5.26
CA ARG A 223 25.41 16.33 -4.63
C ARG A 223 26.60 17.01 -5.33
N THR A 224 26.38 17.80 -6.37
CA THR A 224 27.45 18.60 -6.98
C THR A 224 27.80 19.79 -6.06
N PRO A 225 29.10 20.04 -5.80
CA PRO A 225 29.56 21.07 -4.86
C PRO A 225 29.20 22.50 -5.27
#